data_AF-A0A6N7FF73-F1
#
_entry.id   AF-A0A6N7FF73-F1
#
_cell.length_a   1.000
_cell.length_b   1.000
_cell.length_c   1.000
_cell.angle_alpha   90.00
_cell.angle_beta   90.00
_cell.angle_gamma   90.00
#
_symmetry.space_group_name_H-M   'P 1'
#
loop_
_entity.id
_entity.type
_entity.pdbx_description
1 polymer ?
#
loop_
_entity_poly.entity_id
_entity_poly.type
_entity_poly.pdbx_seq_one_letter_code
_entity_poly.pdbx_strand_id
1 'polypeptide(L)'
;MGCLFRLFFLLLVLAVIGLPVAAVLLGLDREPQIVRQQPVSAAEMREAVLIGARIAMVPATAGGSRITLSESEIDLLVRSWAARALHAAARAAVSRFGLGIGVTVDTPLPENPLGRYVNIRATVAPSQEELLVDRLAIGGIEVPQLLIRPVLRLALDLVSGPGQSEMLFDTVRSVAVAGKNVTVGLSPAALGGFAAGALPSTGNARIDELIRGASPADRQRVMDEIGKRLGDDPAMRQKALEALQQRFGGNLPAGSEQIIRELQQRYGGQLPADPDVAIQDIRRRLADDPAARDRAIRELKQRYDAAPPAR
;
A
#
# COMPACT_ATOMS: atom_id res chain seq x y z
N MET A 1 -12.58 -6.63 -59.81
CA MET A 1 -12.38 -5.68 -58.68
C MET A 1 -13.06 -6.16 -57.39
N GLY A 2 -14.33 -6.59 -57.40
CA GLY A 2 -15.07 -6.95 -56.17
C GLY A 2 -14.52 -8.12 -55.33
N CYS A 3 -13.98 -9.17 -55.94
CA CYS A 3 -13.41 -10.31 -55.18
C CYS A 3 -12.14 -9.93 -54.41
N LEU A 4 -11.27 -9.10 -54.99
CA LEU A 4 -10.03 -8.67 -54.35
C LEU A 4 -10.32 -7.79 -53.12
N PHE A 5 -11.30 -6.89 -53.23
CA PHE A 5 -11.70 -6.03 -52.11
C PHE A 5 -12.32 -6.85 -50.96
N ARG A 6 -13.17 -7.84 -51.27
CA ARG A 6 -13.74 -8.74 -50.25
C ARG A 6 -12.67 -9.58 -49.57
N LEU A 7 -11.69 -10.09 -50.32
CA LEU A 7 -10.57 -10.85 -49.75
C LEU A 7 -9.72 -9.97 -48.84
N PHE A 8 -9.37 -8.75 -49.28
CA PHE A 8 -8.62 -7.79 -48.46
C PHE A 8 -9.36 -7.47 -47.16
N PHE A 9 -10.67 -7.20 -47.22
CA PHE A 9 -11.47 -6.91 -46.03
C PHE A 9 -11.55 -8.11 -45.09
N LEU A 10 -11.70 -9.33 -45.62
CA LEU A 10 -11.71 -10.55 -44.82
C LEU A 10 -10.36 -10.79 -44.14
N LEU A 11 -9.25 -10.58 -44.84
CA LEU A 11 -7.91 -10.67 -44.25
C LEU A 11 -7.68 -9.58 -43.20
N LEU A 12 -8.18 -8.37 -43.41
CA LEU A 12 -8.12 -7.29 -42.43
C LEU A 12 -8.89 -7.66 -41.16
N VAL A 13 -10.14 -8.15 -41.28
CA VAL A 13 -10.95 -8.58 -40.13
C VAL A 13 -10.27 -9.75 -39.41
N LEU A 14 -9.77 -10.74 -40.16
CA LEU A 14 -9.04 -11.87 -39.61
C LEU A 14 -7.76 -11.42 -38.89
N ALA A 15 -7.05 -10.42 -39.41
CA ALA A 15 -5.88 -9.86 -38.73
C ALA A 15 -6.28 -9.12 -37.46
N VAL A 16 -7.31 -8.27 -37.51
CA VAL A 16 -7.76 -7.44 -36.37
C VAL A 16 -8.27 -8.29 -35.21
N ILE A 17 -8.94 -9.42 -35.48
CA ILE A 17 -9.47 -10.31 -34.43
C ILE A 17 -8.49 -11.44 -34.12
N GLY A 18 -7.90 -12.04 -35.15
CA GLY A 18 -7.01 -13.18 -35.03
C GLY A 18 -5.69 -12.84 -34.33
N LEU A 19 -5.13 -11.64 -34.55
CA LEU A 19 -3.89 -11.24 -33.87
C LEU A 19 -4.07 -11.11 -32.35
N PRO A 20 -5.07 -10.38 -31.81
CA PRO A 20 -5.31 -10.34 -30.37
C PRO A 20 -5.57 -11.71 -29.77
N VAL A 21 -6.37 -12.54 -30.43
CA VAL A 21 -6.64 -13.90 -29.95
C VAL A 21 -5.34 -14.71 -29.93
N ALA A 22 -4.57 -14.72 -31.01
CA ALA A 22 -3.28 -15.41 -31.06
C ALA A 22 -2.32 -14.88 -29.98
N ALA A 23 -2.28 -13.57 -29.75
CA ALA A 23 -1.45 -12.97 -28.71
C ALA A 23 -1.85 -13.43 -27.30
N VAL A 24 -3.15 -13.51 -26.99
CA VAL A 24 -3.64 -14.06 -25.72
C VAL A 24 -3.26 -15.53 -25.59
N LEU A 25 -3.43 -16.33 -26.65
CA LEU A 25 -3.12 -17.76 -26.64
C LEU A 25 -1.63 -18.04 -26.49
N LEU A 26 -0.76 -17.23 -27.10
CA LEU A 26 0.70 -17.31 -26.99
C LEU A 26 1.25 -16.73 -25.67
N GLY A 27 0.45 -15.91 -24.97
CA GLY A 27 0.78 -15.40 -23.65
C GLY A 27 0.49 -16.40 -22.52
N LEU A 28 -0.22 -17.49 -22.83
CA LEU A 28 -0.47 -18.59 -21.90
C LEU A 28 0.68 -19.59 -21.93
N ASP A 29 1.10 -20.00 -20.74
CA ASP A 29 2.10 -21.02 -20.50
C ASP A 29 1.49 -22.22 -19.75
N ARG A 30 2.02 -23.40 -20.06
CA ARG A 30 1.60 -24.66 -19.44
C ARG A 30 2.10 -24.81 -18.00
N GLU A 31 3.25 -24.24 -17.72
CA GLU A 31 3.93 -24.36 -16.42
C GLU A 31 4.13 -22.99 -15.78
N PRO A 32 3.99 -22.89 -14.45
CA PRO A 32 4.28 -21.66 -13.74
C PRO A 32 5.80 -21.46 -13.69
N GLN A 33 6.30 -20.33 -14.17
CA GLN A 33 7.73 -20.02 -14.06
C GLN A 33 8.16 -19.72 -12.62
N ILE A 34 7.22 -19.21 -11.81
CA ILE A 34 7.43 -19.00 -10.38
C ILE A 34 6.48 -19.92 -9.64
N VAL A 35 7.05 -20.97 -9.05
CA VAL A 35 6.31 -21.84 -8.12
C VAL A 35 5.88 -20.99 -6.93
N ARG A 36 4.61 -21.07 -6.52
CA ARG A 36 4.13 -20.44 -5.29
C ARG A 36 4.90 -21.01 -4.09
N GLN A 37 5.96 -20.33 -3.69
CA GLN A 37 6.75 -20.68 -2.52
C GLN A 37 6.05 -20.12 -1.28
N GLN A 38 5.18 -20.93 -0.69
CA GLN A 38 4.43 -20.69 0.54
C GLN A 38 3.58 -19.39 0.57
N PRO A 39 2.39 -19.41 1.19
CA PRO A 39 1.65 -18.18 1.41
C PRO A 39 2.52 -17.21 2.22
N VAL A 40 2.60 -15.95 1.79
CA VAL A 40 3.33 -14.89 2.51
C VAL A 40 2.82 -14.87 3.96
N SER A 41 3.72 -15.07 4.90
CA SER A 41 3.38 -15.19 6.32
C SER A 41 2.83 -13.88 6.88
N ALA A 42 2.07 -13.95 7.97
CA ALA A 42 1.57 -12.74 8.63
C ALA A 42 2.71 -11.82 9.12
N ALA A 43 3.88 -12.39 9.46
CA ALA A 43 5.05 -11.62 9.84
C ALA A 43 5.65 -10.86 8.65
N GLU A 44 5.85 -11.55 7.52
CA GLU A 44 6.29 -10.94 6.25
C GLU A 44 5.34 -9.84 5.77
N MET A 45 4.01 -10.04 5.91
CA MET A 45 3.03 -9.02 5.56
C MET A 45 3.12 -7.77 6.44
N ARG A 46 3.41 -7.92 7.74
CA ARG A 46 3.65 -6.78 8.65
C ARG A 46 4.92 -6.05 8.27
N GLU A 47 5.99 -6.78 7.97
CA GLU A 47 7.25 -6.20 7.52
C GLU A 47 7.07 -5.42 6.21
N ALA A 48 6.35 -5.96 5.23
CA ALA A 48 6.01 -5.25 4.00
C ALA A 48 5.25 -3.93 4.26
N VAL A 49 4.34 -3.90 5.24
CA VAL A 49 3.62 -2.67 5.65
C VAL A 49 4.58 -1.65 6.27
N LEU A 50 5.52 -2.09 7.11
CA LEU A 50 6.53 -1.22 7.72
C LEU A 50 7.48 -0.64 6.66
N ILE A 51 7.89 -1.43 5.67
CA ILE A 51 8.68 -0.95 4.53
C ILE A 51 7.88 0.10 3.75
N GLY A 52 6.61 -0.17 3.46
CA GLY A 52 5.71 0.79 2.81
C GLY A 52 5.55 2.09 3.60
N ALA A 53 5.43 2.02 4.92
CA ALA A 53 5.37 3.19 5.79
C ALA A 53 6.68 3.99 5.76
N ARG A 54 7.84 3.30 5.76
CA ARG A 54 9.17 3.93 5.62
C ARG A 54 9.29 4.71 4.31
N ILE A 55 8.79 4.13 3.21
CA ILE A 55 8.74 4.80 1.89
C ILE A 55 7.86 6.06 1.94
N ALA A 56 6.68 5.98 2.58
CA ALA A 56 5.75 7.11 2.68
C ALA A 56 6.28 8.25 3.57
N MET A 57 7.16 7.96 4.55
CA MET A 57 7.74 8.94 5.46
C MET A 57 8.93 9.70 4.88
N VAL A 58 9.45 9.31 3.71
CA VAL A 58 10.62 10.00 3.14
C VAL A 58 10.21 11.43 2.77
N PRO A 59 10.87 12.47 3.33
CA PRO A 59 10.46 13.85 3.12
C PRO A 59 10.62 14.25 1.65
N ALA A 60 9.59 14.89 1.09
CA ALA A 60 9.62 15.46 -0.25
C ALA A 60 10.61 16.63 -0.29
N THR A 61 11.81 16.40 -0.83
CA THR A 61 12.81 17.46 -1.00
C THR A 61 12.83 17.91 -2.46
N ALA A 62 13.20 19.17 -2.71
CA ALA A 62 13.28 19.76 -4.06
C ALA A 62 14.24 18.99 -5.00
N GLY A 63 15.19 18.22 -4.45
CA GLY A 63 16.12 17.36 -5.19
C GLY A 63 15.61 15.95 -5.47
N GLY A 64 14.41 15.60 -5.01
CA GLY A 64 13.88 14.24 -5.05
C GLY A 64 14.33 13.41 -3.85
N SER A 65 13.44 12.55 -3.39
CA SER A 65 13.62 11.74 -2.19
C SER A 65 14.21 10.39 -2.57
N ARG A 66 15.37 10.02 -2.04
CA ARG A 66 16.00 8.73 -2.35
C ARG A 66 15.77 7.75 -1.21
N ILE A 67 15.24 6.57 -1.54
CA ILE A 67 15.16 5.45 -0.61
C ILE A 67 15.97 4.29 -1.13
N THR A 68 16.80 3.71 -0.26
CA THR A 68 17.55 2.50 -0.58
C THR A 68 16.81 1.32 0.02
N LEU A 69 16.51 0.34 -0.82
CA LEU A 69 15.88 -0.93 -0.43
C LEU A 69 16.82 -2.08 -0.76
N SER A 70 16.86 -3.08 0.10
CA SER A 70 17.58 -4.32 -0.19
C SER A 70 16.77 -5.20 -1.15
N GLU A 71 17.45 -6.12 -1.84
CA GLU A 71 16.80 -7.13 -2.69
C GLU A 71 15.69 -7.89 -1.96
N SER A 72 15.92 -8.28 -0.70
CA SER A 72 14.92 -8.99 0.11
C SER A 72 13.71 -8.13 0.44
N GLU A 73 13.91 -6.83 0.69
CA GLU A 73 12.79 -5.91 0.93
C GLU A 73 11.94 -5.73 -0.33
N ILE A 74 12.57 -5.65 -1.51
CA ILE A 74 11.86 -5.52 -2.79
C ILE A 74 11.13 -6.82 -3.15
N ASP A 75 11.80 -7.97 -2.99
CA ASP A 75 11.18 -9.27 -3.21
C ASP A 75 9.97 -9.46 -2.29
N LEU A 76 10.09 -9.10 -1.02
CA LEU A 76 8.99 -9.13 -0.06
C LEU A 76 7.84 -8.20 -0.49
N LEU A 77 8.12 -6.97 -0.90
CA LEU A 77 7.09 -6.04 -1.38
C LEU A 77 6.36 -6.61 -2.59
N VAL A 78 7.08 -7.11 -3.60
CA VAL A 78 6.52 -7.67 -4.83
C VAL A 78 5.72 -8.96 -4.54
N ARG A 79 6.25 -9.87 -3.71
CA ARG A 79 5.53 -11.07 -3.25
C ARG A 79 4.26 -10.70 -2.49
N SER A 80 4.34 -9.72 -1.59
CA SER A 80 3.18 -9.27 -0.81
C SER A 80 2.12 -8.60 -1.70
N TRP A 81 2.53 -7.91 -2.76
CA TRP A 81 1.62 -7.35 -3.76
C TRP A 81 0.97 -8.44 -4.60
N ALA A 82 1.73 -9.40 -5.12
CA ALA A 82 1.22 -10.50 -5.93
C ALA A 82 0.32 -11.45 -5.14
N ALA A 83 0.64 -11.72 -3.88
CA ALA A 83 -0.23 -12.51 -3.01
C ALA A 83 -1.61 -11.85 -2.79
N ARG A 84 -1.69 -10.51 -2.93
CA ARG A 84 -2.94 -9.74 -2.90
C ARG A 84 -3.62 -9.69 -4.28
N ALA A 85 -2.84 -9.49 -5.34
CA ALA A 85 -3.33 -9.40 -6.70
C ALA A 85 -3.65 -10.80 -7.26
N LEU A 86 -4.95 -11.16 -7.25
CA LEU A 86 -5.54 -12.24 -8.06
C LEU A 86 -4.68 -13.51 -8.19
N HIS A 87 -4.48 -14.23 -7.08
CA HIS A 87 -3.89 -15.57 -7.15
C HIS A 87 -2.52 -15.62 -7.86
N ALA A 88 -1.71 -14.56 -7.74
CA ALA A 88 -0.40 -14.51 -8.39
C ALA A 88 0.74 -14.97 -7.45
N ALA A 89 1.79 -15.52 -8.05
CA ALA A 89 3.11 -15.66 -7.45
C ALA A 89 4.01 -14.58 -8.05
N ALA A 90 4.94 -14.03 -7.28
CA ALA A 90 5.92 -13.12 -7.84
C ALA A 90 7.27 -13.26 -7.16
N ARG A 91 8.30 -12.75 -7.82
CA ARG A 91 9.66 -12.71 -7.32
C ARG A 91 10.37 -11.49 -7.87
N ALA A 92 11.18 -10.85 -7.05
CA ALA A 92 12.12 -9.84 -7.49
C ALA A 92 13.55 -10.30 -7.22
N ALA A 93 14.46 -10.00 -8.14
CA ALA A 93 15.88 -10.31 -7.97
C ALA A 93 16.70 -9.16 -8.56
N VAL A 94 17.75 -8.78 -7.83
CA VAL A 94 18.65 -7.71 -8.29
C VAL A 94 19.80 -8.34 -9.06
N SER A 95 20.11 -7.80 -10.24
CA SER A 95 21.18 -8.28 -11.10
C SER A 95 22.07 -7.12 -11.57
N ARG A 96 23.20 -7.44 -12.20
CA ARG A 96 24.06 -6.43 -12.84
C ARG A 96 23.39 -5.63 -13.95
N PHE A 97 22.28 -6.15 -14.49
CA PHE A 97 21.53 -5.51 -15.58
C PHE A 97 20.36 -4.66 -15.06
N GLY A 98 20.10 -4.68 -13.75
CA GLY A 98 18.96 -4.01 -13.15
C GLY A 98 18.13 -4.92 -12.25
N LEU A 99 16.91 -4.48 -11.95
CA LEU A 99 15.95 -5.21 -11.13
C LEU A 99 15.06 -6.08 -12.02
N GLY A 100 15.19 -7.40 -11.89
CA GLY A 100 14.32 -8.37 -12.54
C GLY A 100 13.08 -8.64 -11.69
N ILE A 101 11.90 -8.55 -12.28
CA ILE A 101 10.61 -8.84 -11.65
C ILE A 101 9.93 -9.93 -12.47
N GLY A 102 9.56 -11.03 -11.83
CA GLY A 102 8.73 -12.07 -12.44
C GLY A 102 7.42 -12.20 -11.68
N VAL A 103 6.33 -12.40 -12.42
CA VAL A 103 4.99 -12.62 -11.88
C VAL A 103 4.35 -13.77 -12.64
N THR A 104 3.76 -14.73 -11.95
CA THR A 104 2.97 -15.81 -12.52
C THR A 104 1.54 -15.68 -12.01
N VAL A 105 0.58 -15.48 -12.92
CA VAL A 105 -0.85 -15.41 -12.60
C VAL A 105 -1.51 -16.71 -13.00
N ASP A 106 -2.31 -17.28 -12.10
CA ASP A 106 -3.15 -18.45 -12.38
C ASP A 106 -4.48 -17.98 -12.97
N THR A 107 -4.81 -18.42 -14.18
CA THR A 107 -6.06 -18.03 -14.84
C THR A 107 -7.16 -19.03 -14.53
N PRO A 108 -8.42 -18.59 -14.31
CA PRO A 108 -9.55 -19.49 -14.07
C PRO A 108 -10.04 -20.20 -15.34
N LEU A 109 -9.20 -20.27 -16.38
CA LEU A 109 -9.53 -20.92 -17.64
C LEU A 109 -9.55 -22.44 -17.45
N PRO A 110 -10.48 -23.16 -18.10
CA PRO A 110 -10.47 -24.62 -18.10
C PRO A 110 -9.16 -25.15 -18.70
N GLU A 111 -8.79 -26.36 -18.30
CA GLU A 111 -7.58 -27.03 -18.80
C GLU A 111 -7.60 -27.05 -20.33
N ASN A 112 -6.63 -26.37 -20.92
CA ASN A 112 -6.48 -26.22 -22.35
C ASN A 112 -5.02 -26.52 -22.75
N PRO A 113 -4.77 -26.96 -23.99
CA PRO A 113 -3.43 -27.36 -24.42
C PRO A 113 -2.43 -26.19 -24.54
N LEU A 114 -2.88 -24.95 -24.38
CA LEU A 114 -2.05 -23.74 -24.45
C LEU A 114 -1.51 -23.36 -23.07
N GLY A 115 -2.22 -23.75 -22.01
CA GLY A 115 -1.80 -23.54 -20.63
C GLY A 115 -2.79 -22.70 -19.82
N ARG A 116 -2.54 -22.60 -18.53
CA ARG A 116 -3.37 -21.86 -17.56
C ARG A 116 -2.65 -20.71 -16.87
N TYR A 117 -1.36 -20.55 -17.14
CA TYR A 117 -0.53 -19.57 -16.45
C TYR A 117 -0.18 -18.42 -17.37
N VAL A 118 -0.20 -17.21 -16.83
CA VAL A 118 0.37 -16.04 -17.51
C VAL A 118 1.65 -15.67 -16.76
N ASN A 119 2.80 -15.92 -17.40
CA ASN A 119 4.11 -15.57 -16.84
C ASN A 119 4.57 -14.22 -17.38
N ILE A 120 4.64 -13.22 -16.51
CA ILE A 120 5.10 -11.87 -16.84
C ILE A 120 6.52 -11.72 -16.31
N ARG A 121 7.43 -11.26 -17.17
CA ARG A 121 8.82 -10.96 -16.80
C ARG A 121 9.15 -9.53 -17.21
N ALA A 122 9.61 -8.73 -16.27
CA ALA A 122 10.05 -7.37 -16.52
C ALA A 122 11.48 -7.18 -15.99
N THR A 123 12.29 -6.40 -16.70
CA THR A 123 13.61 -5.95 -16.22
C THR A 123 13.64 -4.44 -16.21
N VAL A 124 13.84 -3.88 -15.02
CA VAL A 124 13.98 -2.43 -14.82
C VAL A 124 15.46 -2.09 -14.86
N ALA A 125 15.86 -1.31 -15.86
CA ALA A 125 17.24 -0.86 -16.00
C ALA A 125 17.55 0.31 -15.04
N PRO A 126 18.80 0.43 -14.58
CA PRO A 126 19.22 1.60 -13.83
C PRO A 126 19.13 2.87 -14.71
N SER A 127 18.53 3.93 -14.18
CA SER A 127 18.33 5.22 -14.85
C SER A 127 18.30 6.37 -13.85
N GLN A 128 18.80 7.53 -14.26
CA GLN A 128 18.88 8.75 -13.43
C GLN A 128 17.67 9.68 -13.61
N GLU A 129 16.90 9.51 -14.69
CA GLU A 129 15.88 10.48 -15.12
C GLU A 129 14.45 9.93 -15.11
N GLU A 130 14.28 8.63 -15.33
CA GLU A 130 12.97 7.97 -15.33
C GLU A 130 13.03 6.47 -14.99
N LEU A 131 11.88 5.87 -14.65
CA LEU A 131 11.72 4.42 -14.56
C LEU A 131 11.80 3.77 -15.95
N LEU A 132 12.98 3.26 -16.30
CA LEU A 132 13.20 2.58 -17.58
C LEU A 132 12.98 1.07 -17.44
N VAL A 133 11.94 0.56 -18.09
CA VAL A 133 11.73 -0.89 -18.23
C VAL A 133 12.38 -1.32 -19.54
N ASP A 134 13.53 -2.01 -19.45
CA ASP A 134 14.34 -2.45 -20.59
C ASP A 134 13.66 -3.58 -21.36
N ARG A 135 13.13 -4.56 -20.62
CA ARG A 135 12.48 -5.74 -21.19
C ARG A 135 11.18 -6.03 -20.47
N LEU A 136 10.16 -6.38 -21.25
CA LEU A 136 8.91 -6.93 -20.76
C LEU A 136 8.54 -8.12 -21.64
N ALA A 137 8.21 -9.25 -21.03
CA ALA A 137 7.73 -10.44 -21.71
C ALA A 137 6.47 -10.95 -21.00
N ILE A 138 5.50 -11.43 -21.79
CA ILE A 138 4.26 -12.03 -21.32
C ILE A 138 4.15 -13.40 -21.99
N GLY A 139 4.26 -14.46 -21.19
CA GLY A 139 4.45 -15.83 -21.66
C GLY A 139 5.71 -15.95 -22.51
N GLY A 140 5.52 -16.42 -23.75
CA GLY A 140 6.54 -16.49 -24.78
C GLY A 140 6.72 -15.22 -25.62
N ILE A 141 5.89 -14.19 -25.43
CA ILE A 141 5.92 -12.98 -26.26
C ILE A 141 6.80 -11.91 -25.59
N GLU A 142 7.86 -11.49 -26.28
CA GLU A 142 8.59 -10.27 -25.91
C GLU A 142 7.82 -9.05 -26.40
N VAL A 143 7.52 -8.12 -25.49
CA VAL A 143 6.82 -6.89 -25.79
C VAL A 143 7.82 -5.89 -26.39
N PRO A 144 7.59 -5.38 -27.61
CA PRO A 144 8.44 -4.36 -28.20
C PRO A 144 8.56 -3.13 -27.30
N GLN A 145 9.74 -2.50 -27.27
CA GLN A 145 10.03 -1.42 -26.32
C GLN A 145 9.04 -0.24 -26.38
N LEU A 146 8.52 0.08 -27.57
CA LEU A 146 7.50 1.12 -27.77
C LEU A 146 6.16 0.79 -27.11
N LEU A 147 5.87 -0.49 -26.89
CA LEU A 147 4.62 -0.98 -26.31
C LEU A 147 4.73 -1.26 -24.81
N ILE A 148 5.94 -1.29 -24.23
CA ILE A 148 6.13 -1.60 -22.80
C ILE A 148 5.35 -0.62 -21.92
N ARG A 149 5.52 0.69 -22.15
CA ARG A 149 4.85 1.72 -21.34
C ARG A 149 3.31 1.67 -21.43
N PRO A 150 2.68 1.63 -22.62
CA PRO A 150 1.22 1.54 -22.70
C PRO A 150 0.69 0.21 -22.14
N VAL A 151 1.39 -0.92 -22.36
CA VAL A 151 0.99 -2.22 -21.79
C VAL A 151 1.06 -2.20 -20.28
N LEU A 152 2.12 -1.65 -19.68
CA LEU A 152 2.23 -1.53 -18.23
C LEU A 152 1.19 -0.58 -17.65
N ARG A 153 0.90 0.54 -18.31
CA ARG A 153 -0.18 1.44 -17.88
C ARG A 153 -1.52 0.72 -17.84
N LEU A 154 -1.87 0.03 -18.93
CA LEU A 154 -3.10 -0.75 -19.02
C LEU A 154 -3.16 -1.84 -17.94
N ALA A 155 -2.06 -2.57 -17.72
CA ALA A 155 -1.99 -3.62 -16.71
C ALA A 155 -2.15 -3.07 -15.29
N LEU A 156 -1.48 -1.95 -14.97
CA LEU A 156 -1.57 -1.30 -13.68
C LEU A 156 -2.96 -0.72 -13.43
N ASP A 157 -3.58 -0.10 -14.43
CA ASP A 157 -4.94 0.43 -14.32
C ASP A 157 -5.99 -0.69 -14.21
N LEU A 158 -5.76 -1.84 -14.86
CA LEU A 158 -6.64 -3.00 -14.73
C LEU A 158 -6.61 -3.58 -13.31
N VAL A 159 -5.43 -3.61 -12.67
CA VAL A 159 -5.25 -4.18 -11.33
C VAL A 159 -5.59 -3.18 -10.23
N SER A 160 -5.23 -1.91 -10.40
CA SER A 160 -5.30 -0.88 -9.35
C SER A 160 -6.48 0.08 -9.53
N GLY A 161 -7.16 0.03 -10.68
CA GLY A 161 -8.20 0.96 -11.07
C GLY A 161 -7.67 2.12 -11.92
N PRO A 162 -8.56 2.83 -12.64
CA PRO A 162 -8.18 3.85 -13.61
C PRO A 162 -7.38 5.01 -12.99
N GLY A 163 -6.29 5.40 -13.63
CA GLY A 163 -5.51 6.61 -13.28
C GLY A 163 -4.43 6.40 -12.22
N GLN A 164 -4.34 5.20 -11.62
CA GLN A 164 -3.26 4.86 -10.68
C GLN A 164 -1.94 4.62 -11.41
N SER A 165 -1.98 4.21 -12.68
CA SER A 165 -0.77 3.94 -13.45
C SER A 165 0.08 5.20 -13.68
N GLU A 166 -0.53 6.34 -14.01
CA GLU A 166 0.18 7.60 -14.22
C GLU A 166 0.88 8.07 -12.94
N MET A 167 0.18 7.96 -11.79
CA MET A 167 0.77 8.29 -10.50
C MET A 167 2.03 7.46 -10.22
N LEU A 168 2.04 6.16 -10.53
CA LEU A 168 3.20 5.29 -10.30
C LEU A 168 4.38 5.64 -11.23
N PHE A 169 4.13 5.91 -12.50
CA PHE A 169 5.19 6.28 -13.44
C PHE A 169 5.78 7.67 -13.14
N ASP A 170 4.95 8.63 -12.76
CA ASP A 170 5.39 9.98 -12.42
C ASP A 170 6.06 10.04 -11.04
N THR A 171 5.82 9.00 -10.23
CA THR A 171 6.39 8.85 -8.91
C THR A 171 7.86 8.45 -8.95
N VAL A 172 8.23 7.51 -9.82
CA VAL A 172 9.59 6.96 -9.86
C VAL A 172 10.44 7.74 -10.85
N ARG A 173 11.29 8.62 -10.33
CA ARG A 173 12.19 9.47 -11.12
C ARG A 173 13.53 8.80 -11.43
N SER A 174 14.02 7.95 -10.55
CA SER A 174 15.29 7.27 -10.82
C SER A 174 15.32 5.91 -10.15
N VAL A 175 16.07 5.01 -10.75
CA VAL A 175 16.37 3.70 -10.20
C VAL A 175 17.87 3.51 -10.34
N ALA A 176 18.58 3.42 -9.25
CA ALA A 176 20.00 3.06 -9.24
C ALA A 176 20.14 1.70 -8.59
N VAL A 177 20.96 0.83 -9.19
CA VAL A 177 21.25 -0.49 -8.64
C VAL A 177 22.72 -0.54 -8.24
N ALA A 178 22.97 -0.83 -6.97
CA ALA A 178 24.30 -0.94 -6.39
C ALA A 178 24.42 -2.24 -5.60
N GLY A 179 25.00 -3.27 -6.23
CA GLY A 179 25.09 -4.60 -5.63
C GLY A 179 23.71 -5.22 -5.43
N LYS A 180 23.36 -5.54 -4.16
CA LYS A 180 22.03 -6.06 -3.76
C LYS A 180 21.05 -4.99 -3.31
N ASN A 181 21.42 -3.73 -3.45
CA ASN A 181 20.59 -2.61 -3.04
C ASN A 181 20.09 -1.86 -4.26
N VAL A 182 18.82 -1.46 -4.21
CA VAL A 182 18.19 -0.60 -5.22
C VAL A 182 17.83 0.71 -4.55
N THR A 183 18.39 1.80 -5.07
CA THR A 183 18.02 3.15 -4.66
C THR A 183 16.98 3.68 -5.63
N VAL A 184 15.78 3.95 -5.12
CA VAL A 184 14.70 4.55 -5.89
C VAL A 184 14.61 6.03 -5.55
N GLY A 185 14.70 6.90 -6.55
CA GLY A 185 14.42 8.32 -6.42
C GLY A 185 12.95 8.59 -6.70
N LEU A 186 12.27 9.19 -5.72
CA LEU A 186 10.86 9.52 -5.75
C LEU A 186 10.66 10.99 -6.06
N SER A 187 9.64 11.29 -6.86
CA SER A 187 9.17 12.65 -7.13
C SER A 187 8.41 13.21 -5.91
N PRO A 188 8.50 14.52 -5.61
CA PRO A 188 7.72 15.16 -4.55
C PRO A 188 6.21 14.93 -4.66
N ALA A 189 5.68 14.87 -5.89
CA ALA A 189 4.27 14.61 -6.16
C ALA A 189 3.84 13.18 -5.74
N ALA A 190 4.77 12.23 -5.78
CA ALA A 190 4.56 10.83 -5.41
C ALA A 190 4.16 10.62 -3.95
N LEU A 191 4.79 11.40 -3.07
CA LEU A 191 4.69 11.21 -1.63
C LEU A 191 3.30 11.60 -1.13
N GLY A 192 2.64 12.55 -1.82
CA GLY A 192 1.22 12.84 -1.62
C GLY A 192 0.33 11.67 -2.03
N GLY A 193 0.64 10.99 -3.13
CA GLY A 193 -0.06 9.78 -3.58
C GLY A 193 0.07 8.63 -2.57
N PHE A 194 1.29 8.27 -2.15
CA PHE A 194 1.50 7.20 -1.17
C PHE A 194 0.88 7.48 0.20
N ALA A 195 0.89 8.74 0.64
CA ALA A 195 0.25 9.17 1.89
C ALA A 195 -1.28 9.17 1.80
N ALA A 196 -1.84 9.48 0.62
CA ALA A 196 -3.29 9.47 0.36
C ALA A 196 -3.86 8.08 0.01
N GLY A 197 -3.08 7.00 0.16
CA GLY A 197 -3.54 5.63 -0.09
C GLY A 197 -3.18 5.05 -1.46
N ALA A 198 -2.18 5.59 -2.16
CA ALA A 198 -1.66 5.08 -3.44
C ALA A 198 -0.46 4.10 -3.30
N LEU A 199 -0.30 3.45 -2.14
CA LEU A 199 0.01 2.03 -2.26
C LEU A 199 -1.29 1.40 -2.74
N PRO A 200 -1.30 0.61 -3.83
CA PRO A 200 -2.54 0.07 -4.39
C PRO A 200 -3.41 -0.40 -3.22
N SER A 201 -4.66 0.10 -3.16
CA SER A 201 -5.64 -0.30 -2.14
C SER A 201 -5.50 -1.80 -1.95
N THR A 202 -5.58 -2.32 -0.72
CA THR A 202 -5.09 -3.69 -0.47
C THR A 202 -5.88 -4.77 -1.25
N GLY A 203 -6.86 -4.37 -2.07
CA GLY A 203 -7.63 -5.18 -3.02
C GLY A 203 -8.57 -6.12 -2.30
N ASN A 204 -8.52 -6.12 -0.98
CA ASN A 204 -9.22 -6.99 -0.09
C ASN A 204 -9.94 -6.10 0.90
N ALA A 205 -11.25 -5.94 0.68
CA ALA A 205 -12.12 -5.16 1.55
C ALA A 205 -11.97 -5.57 3.02
N ARG A 206 -11.64 -6.82 3.32
CA ARG A 206 -11.44 -7.36 4.67
C ARG A 206 -10.09 -6.96 5.29
N ILE A 207 -9.04 -6.76 4.50
CA ILE A 207 -7.76 -6.23 4.98
C ILE A 207 -7.81 -4.71 5.07
N ASP A 208 -8.45 -4.04 4.11
CA ASP A 208 -8.79 -2.63 4.21
C ASP A 208 -9.68 -2.38 5.43
N GLU A 209 -10.58 -3.31 5.76
CA GLU A 209 -11.43 -3.30 6.97
C GLU A 209 -10.70 -3.79 8.23
N LEU A 210 -9.64 -4.61 8.15
CA LEU A 210 -8.76 -4.93 9.29
C LEU A 210 -7.76 -3.81 9.58
N ILE A 211 -7.37 -3.02 8.58
CA ILE A 211 -6.54 -1.82 8.73
C ILE A 211 -7.44 -0.68 9.26
N ARG A 212 -8.63 -0.51 8.68
CA ARG A 212 -9.66 0.46 9.13
C ARG A 212 -10.32 0.04 10.46
N GLY A 213 -10.32 -1.26 10.76
CA GLY A 213 -10.87 -1.91 11.96
C GLY A 213 -9.79 -2.47 12.89
N ALA A 214 -8.52 -2.07 12.71
CA ALA A 214 -7.44 -2.44 13.61
C ALA A 214 -7.86 -2.10 15.04
N SER A 215 -7.65 -3.03 15.98
CA SER A 215 -8.07 -2.77 17.37
C SER A 215 -7.36 -1.50 17.89
N PRO A 216 -7.98 -0.72 18.79
CA PRO A 216 -7.33 0.47 19.36
C PRO A 216 -5.95 0.19 19.94
N ALA A 217 -5.73 -1.03 20.45
CA ALA A 217 -4.45 -1.48 21.00
C ALA A 217 -3.38 -1.69 19.91
N ASP A 218 -3.75 -2.23 18.74
CA ASP A 218 -2.80 -2.44 17.64
C ASP A 218 -2.41 -1.12 16.97
N ARG A 219 -3.36 -0.17 16.86
CA ARG A 219 -3.08 1.20 16.43
C ARG A 219 -2.10 1.88 17.38
N GLN A 220 -2.34 1.77 18.69
CA GLN A 220 -1.48 2.39 19.69
C GLN A 220 -0.07 1.78 19.70
N ARG A 221 0.07 0.46 19.52
CA ARG A 221 1.40 -0.18 19.43
C ARG A 221 2.19 0.28 18.22
N VAL A 222 1.55 0.41 17.06
CA VAL A 222 2.21 0.95 15.85
C VAL A 222 2.64 2.40 16.07
N MET A 223 1.80 3.22 16.71
CA MET A 223 2.12 4.60 17.05
C MET A 223 3.28 4.71 18.06
N ASP A 224 3.31 3.83 19.06
CA ASP A 224 4.36 3.79 20.08
C ASP A 224 5.70 3.32 19.50
N GLU A 225 5.68 2.32 18.61
CA GLU A 225 6.86 1.81 17.92
C GLU A 225 7.47 2.85 16.97
N ILE A 226 6.61 3.57 16.24
CA ILE A 226 7.00 4.67 15.35
C ILE A 226 7.53 5.86 16.18
N GLY A 227 6.85 6.20 17.28
CA GLY A 227 7.29 7.23 18.22
C GLY A 227 8.64 6.93 18.86
N LYS A 228 8.94 5.66 19.16
CA LYS A 228 10.26 5.23 19.65
C LYS A 228 11.36 5.33 18.58
N ARG A 229 11.02 5.22 17.29
CA ARG A 229 11.99 5.25 16.19
C ARG A 229 12.23 6.64 15.58
N LEU A 230 11.28 7.58 15.73
CA LEU A 230 11.37 8.93 15.17
C LEU A 230 12.23 9.91 16.01
N GLY A 231 12.67 9.52 17.20
CA GLY A 231 13.41 10.41 18.10
C GLY A 231 12.57 11.59 18.61
N ASP A 232 13.22 12.58 19.25
CA ASP A 232 12.57 13.68 19.97
C ASP A 232 12.09 14.84 19.08
N ASP A 233 12.16 14.75 17.75
CA ASP A 233 11.72 15.83 16.87
C ASP A 233 10.17 15.92 16.82
N PRO A 234 9.57 16.94 17.48
CA PRO A 234 8.12 17.02 17.62
C PRO A 234 7.43 17.33 16.30
N ALA A 235 8.10 18.01 15.36
CA ALA A 235 7.51 18.40 14.07
C ALA A 235 7.40 17.19 13.13
N MET A 236 8.41 16.32 13.13
CA MET A 236 8.39 15.08 12.35
C MET A 236 7.36 14.09 12.90
N ARG A 237 7.24 14.02 14.23
CA ARG A 237 6.24 13.20 14.92
C ARG A 237 4.81 13.65 14.57
N GLN A 238 4.54 14.95 14.61
CA GLN A 238 3.24 15.52 14.24
C GLN A 238 2.85 15.18 12.80
N LYS A 239 3.77 15.36 11.84
CA LYS A 239 3.51 15.12 10.42
C LYS A 239 3.31 13.63 10.09
N ALA A 240 4.04 12.75 10.77
CA ALA A 240 3.83 11.30 10.67
C ALA A 240 2.48 10.87 11.26
N LEU A 241 2.08 11.46 12.39
CA LEU A 241 0.78 11.22 13.01
C LEU A 241 -0.37 11.68 12.11
N GLU A 242 -0.26 12.85 11.47
CA GLU A 242 -1.26 13.37 10.53
C GLU A 242 -1.40 12.49 9.29
N ALA A 243 -0.29 12.05 8.68
CA ALA A 243 -0.32 11.15 7.53
C ALA A 243 -0.94 9.78 7.88
N LEU A 244 -0.71 9.27 9.10
CA LEU A 244 -1.34 8.04 9.58
C LEU A 244 -2.82 8.24 9.90
N GLN A 245 -3.22 9.37 10.49
CA GLN A 245 -4.62 9.70 10.76
C GLN A 245 -5.45 9.82 9.48
N GLN A 246 -4.89 10.43 8.44
CA GLN A 246 -5.49 10.47 7.10
C GLN A 246 -5.66 9.06 6.52
N ARG A 247 -4.67 8.17 6.75
CA ARG A 247 -4.69 6.78 6.28
C ARG A 247 -5.65 5.86 7.05
N PHE A 248 -5.89 6.10 8.34
CA PHE A 248 -6.78 5.30 9.19
C PHE A 248 -8.22 5.84 9.29
N GLY A 249 -8.60 6.79 8.43
CA GLY A 249 -9.99 7.23 8.29
C GLY A 249 -10.47 8.22 9.35
N GLY A 250 -9.58 9.02 9.94
CA GLY A 250 -9.93 10.28 10.63
C GLY A 250 -10.71 10.20 11.95
N ASN A 251 -11.25 9.06 12.37
CA ASN A 251 -12.00 8.95 13.63
C ASN A 251 -11.22 8.22 14.72
N LEU A 252 -10.54 8.99 15.57
CA LEU A 252 -10.30 8.63 16.96
C LEU A 252 -11.62 8.84 17.73
N PRO A 253 -12.05 7.92 18.60
CA PRO A 253 -13.26 8.14 19.39
C PRO A 253 -13.05 9.34 20.33
N ALA A 254 -13.89 10.37 20.16
CA ALA A 254 -14.16 11.38 21.17
C ALA A 254 -14.97 10.75 22.32
N GLY A 255 -14.37 9.83 23.07
CA GLY A 255 -15.05 9.12 24.17
C GLY A 255 -14.87 9.81 25.52
N SER A 256 -13.63 10.12 25.91
CA SER A 256 -13.35 10.74 27.22
C SER A 256 -13.59 12.24 27.20
N GLU A 257 -13.19 12.93 26.12
CA GLU A 257 -13.40 14.38 26.02
C GLU A 257 -14.87 14.77 25.95
N GLN A 258 -15.72 13.97 25.31
CA GLN A 258 -17.14 14.29 25.17
C GLN A 258 -17.88 14.11 26.50
N ILE A 259 -17.53 13.07 27.28
CA ILE A 259 -18.07 12.86 28.63
C ILE A 259 -17.55 13.93 29.60
N ILE A 260 -16.26 14.30 29.54
CA ILE A 260 -15.70 15.37 30.38
C ILE A 260 -16.30 16.73 30.00
N ARG A 261 -16.52 17.00 28.71
CA ARG A 261 -17.21 18.22 28.24
C ARG A 261 -18.68 18.22 28.67
N GLU A 262 -19.38 17.09 28.62
CA GLU A 262 -20.75 16.98 29.14
C GLU A 262 -20.80 17.22 30.65
N LEU A 263 -19.86 16.66 31.42
CA LEU A 263 -19.75 16.92 32.86
C LEU A 263 -19.47 18.40 33.12
N GLN A 264 -18.54 19.01 32.38
CA GLN A 264 -18.26 20.44 32.48
C GLN A 264 -19.47 21.31 32.10
N GLN A 265 -20.23 20.94 31.06
CA GLN A 265 -21.46 21.65 30.70
C GLN A 265 -22.55 21.49 31.76
N ARG A 266 -22.68 20.30 32.36
CA ARG A 266 -23.68 19.98 33.38
C ARG A 266 -23.41 20.66 34.71
N TYR A 267 -22.14 20.89 35.05
CA TYR A 267 -21.72 21.57 36.28
C TYR A 267 -21.25 23.01 36.04
N GLY A 268 -21.64 23.64 34.92
CA GLY A 268 -21.44 25.08 34.68
C GLY A 268 -19.98 25.51 34.52
N GLY A 269 -19.09 24.62 34.08
CA GLY A 269 -17.67 24.89 33.85
C GLY A 269 -16.76 24.58 35.05
N GLN A 270 -17.34 24.20 36.20
CA GLN A 270 -16.58 23.73 37.36
C GLN A 270 -16.78 22.24 37.55
N LEU A 271 -15.68 21.48 37.64
CA LEU A 271 -15.72 20.09 38.06
C LEU A 271 -16.33 20.01 39.47
N PRO A 272 -17.09 18.95 39.83
CA PRO A 272 -17.64 18.80 41.17
C PRO A 272 -16.57 19.01 42.25
N ALA A 273 -16.87 19.67 43.37
CA ALA A 273 -15.86 19.85 44.42
C ALA A 273 -15.33 18.51 44.97
N ASP A 274 -16.15 17.47 44.90
CA ASP A 274 -15.81 16.12 45.31
C ASP A 274 -15.53 15.21 44.07
N PRO A 275 -14.29 14.73 43.90
CA PRO A 275 -13.92 13.87 42.78
C PRO A 275 -14.63 12.52 42.82
N ASP A 276 -15.08 12.04 43.97
CA ASP A 276 -15.74 10.73 44.09
C ASP A 276 -17.13 10.74 43.42
N VAL A 277 -17.82 11.88 43.41
CA VAL A 277 -19.11 12.06 42.73
C VAL A 277 -18.93 11.92 41.21
N ALA A 278 -17.89 12.57 40.65
CA ALA A 278 -17.58 12.47 39.23
C ALA A 278 -17.11 11.05 38.84
N ILE A 279 -16.34 10.38 39.71
CA ILE A 279 -15.91 8.99 39.50
C ILE A 279 -17.11 8.04 39.50
N GLN A 280 -18.08 8.21 40.41
CA GLN A 280 -19.28 7.36 40.42
C GLN A 280 -20.12 7.53 39.16
N ASP A 281 -20.27 8.75 38.62
CA ASP A 281 -21.03 8.97 37.39
C ASP A 281 -20.33 8.35 36.17
N ILE A 282 -18.99 8.45 36.10
CA ILE A 282 -18.18 7.76 35.09
C ILE A 282 -18.36 6.24 35.19
N ARG A 283 -18.34 5.68 36.42
CA ARG A 283 -18.53 4.24 36.63
C ARG A 283 -19.91 3.76 36.20
N ARG A 284 -20.95 4.57 36.43
CA ARG A 284 -22.33 4.24 36.03
C ARG A 284 -22.49 4.28 34.52
N ARG A 285 -21.93 5.29 33.84
CA ARG A 285 -22.06 5.46 32.38
C ARG A 285 -21.21 4.51 31.56
N LEU A 286 -20.05 4.11 32.08
CA LEU A 286 -19.13 3.18 31.42
C LEU A 286 -19.14 1.80 32.10
N ALA A 287 -20.34 1.35 32.52
CA ALA A 287 -20.50 0.03 33.13
C ALA A 287 -20.11 -1.10 32.15
N ASP A 288 -20.40 -0.91 30.87
CA ASP A 288 -20.20 -1.90 29.81
C ASP A 288 -18.79 -1.87 29.17
N ASP A 289 -17.97 -0.86 29.48
CA ASP A 289 -16.59 -0.74 28.99
C ASP A 289 -15.60 -0.41 30.12
N PRO A 290 -15.02 -1.45 30.77
CA PRO A 290 -14.07 -1.29 31.87
C PRO A 290 -12.81 -0.54 31.46
N ALA A 291 -12.36 -0.68 30.22
CA ALA A 291 -11.11 -0.08 29.74
C ALA A 291 -11.28 1.42 29.44
N ALA A 292 -12.45 1.83 28.95
CA ALA A 292 -12.80 3.25 28.83
C ALA A 292 -13.01 3.88 30.22
N ARG A 293 -13.67 3.17 31.14
CA ARG A 293 -13.91 3.60 32.52
C ARG A 293 -12.62 3.91 33.26
N ASP A 294 -11.66 3.00 33.23
CA ASP A 294 -10.40 3.16 33.96
C ASP A 294 -9.52 4.29 33.39
N ARG A 295 -9.59 4.53 32.07
CA ARG A 295 -8.94 5.67 31.42
C ARG A 295 -9.56 7.01 31.83
N ALA A 296 -10.89 7.11 31.77
CA ALA A 296 -11.61 8.32 32.15
C ALA A 296 -11.38 8.69 33.63
N ILE A 297 -11.34 7.70 34.54
CA ILE A 297 -11.04 7.95 35.96
C ILE A 297 -9.61 8.47 36.16
N ARG A 298 -8.62 7.93 35.43
CA ARG A 298 -7.23 8.40 35.52
C ARG A 298 -7.06 9.83 35.02
N GLU A 299 -7.65 10.15 33.87
CA GLU A 299 -7.62 11.51 33.30
C GLU A 299 -8.32 12.52 34.22
N LEU A 300 -9.45 12.13 34.83
CA LEU A 300 -10.15 12.96 35.80
C LEU A 300 -9.27 13.25 37.02
N LYS A 301 -8.66 12.23 37.63
CA LYS A 301 -7.78 12.40 38.79
C LYS A 301 -6.61 13.33 38.50
N GLN A 302 -5.93 13.14 37.36
CA GLN A 302 -4.85 14.01 36.92
C GLN A 302 -5.28 15.48 36.81
N ARG A 303 -6.53 15.76 36.41
CA ARG A 303 -7.04 17.13 36.33
C ARG A 303 -7.38 17.73 37.69
N TYR A 304 -7.85 16.95 38.66
CA TYR A 304 -8.01 17.42 40.04
C TYR A 304 -6.65 17.68 40.69
N ASP A 305 -5.67 16.81 40.47
CA ASP A 305 -4.32 16.96 41.00
C ASP A 305 -3.58 18.16 40.37
N ALA A 306 -3.92 18.50 39.11
CA ALA A 306 -3.36 19.66 38.40
C ALA A 306 -4.09 20.99 38.69
N ALA A 307 -5.26 20.95 39.36
CA ALA A 307 -5.99 22.17 39.70
C ALA A 307 -5.37 22.81 40.96
N PRO A 308 -5.04 24.12 40.95
CA PRO A 308 -4.51 24.78 42.14
C PRO A 308 -5.55 24.72 43.28
N PRO A 309 -5.13 24.54 44.54
CA PRO A 309 -6.07 24.45 45.66
C PRO A 309 -6.91 25.72 45.70
N ALA A 310 -8.23 25.54 45.65
CA ALA A 310 -9.17 26.64 45.78
C ALA A 310 -8.91 27.36 47.11
N ARG A 311 -8.64 28.67 47.05
CA ARG A 311 -8.58 29.53 48.24
C ARG A 311 -9.98 29.83 48.75
#